data_AF-A0AA40FJH0-F1
#
_entry.id   AF-A0AA40FJH0-F1
#
_cell.length_a   1.000
_cell.length_b   1.000
_cell.length_c   1.000
_cell.angle_alpha   90.00
_cell.angle_beta   90.00
_cell.angle_gamma   90.00
#
_symmetry.space_group_name_H-M   'P 1'
#
loop_
_entity.id
_entity.type
_entity.pdbx_description
1 polymer ?
#
loop_
_entity_poly.entity_id
_entity_poly.type
_entity_poly.pdbx_seq_one_letter_code
_entity_poly.pdbx_strand_id
1 'polypeptide(L)'
;MKNFDHFPNHRMAFEPDLELFFSKNLFSLHDERWKEVRNILSTALTSSKMKSMFVLMRDYAKEYDDYFASLSADQLKAFELKDAFTKHTNDVIATCAFIIDINSMKNPKNTFYVYSREAISFEKSQSLFLLRFFAVRKFP
;
A
#
# COMPACT_ATOMS: atom_id res chain seq x y z
N MET A 1 -4.12 4.03 22.80
CA MET A 1 -2.97 4.91 22.49
C MET A 1 -2.51 5.56 23.78
N LYS A 2 -1.21 5.53 24.09
CA LYS A 2 -0.73 5.98 25.41
C LYS A 2 -0.92 7.48 25.66
N ASN A 3 -0.83 8.33 24.64
CA ASN A 3 -0.84 9.79 24.78
C ASN A 3 -1.88 10.48 23.88
N PHE A 4 -3.04 9.85 23.65
CA PHE A 4 -4.06 10.44 22.74
C PHE A 4 -4.56 11.79 23.23
N ASP A 5 -4.73 11.96 24.54
CA ASP A 5 -5.22 13.20 25.15
C ASP A 5 -4.27 14.39 24.96
N HIS A 6 -2.99 14.13 24.68
CA HIS A 6 -1.97 15.16 24.45
C HIS A 6 -1.65 15.34 22.96
N PHE A 7 -1.78 14.29 22.15
CA PHE A 7 -1.46 14.28 20.73
C PHE A 7 -2.55 13.53 19.94
N PRO A 8 -3.77 14.09 19.85
CA PRO A 8 -4.89 13.40 19.21
C PRO A 8 -4.75 13.35 17.69
N ASN A 9 -4.06 14.32 17.11
CA ASN A 9 -4.09 14.60 15.68
C ASN A 9 -2.71 14.59 15.04
N HIS A 10 -2.61 13.94 13.88
CA HIS A 10 -1.48 14.12 12.97
C HIS A 10 -1.65 15.40 12.17
N ARG A 11 -0.57 16.00 11.64
CA ARG A 11 -0.70 17.09 10.66
C ARG A 11 -1.44 16.56 9.43
N MET A 12 -2.45 17.31 8.97
CA MET A 12 -3.25 16.93 7.82
C MET A 12 -2.38 16.57 6.63
N ALA A 13 -2.72 15.43 6.04
CA ALA A 13 -2.06 14.94 4.85
C ALA A 13 -2.60 15.62 3.58
N PHE A 14 -3.85 16.09 3.59
CA PHE A 14 -4.52 16.66 2.42
C PHE A 14 -5.39 17.82 2.88
N GLU A 15 -5.46 18.90 2.10
CA GLU A 15 -6.52 19.89 2.33
C GLU A 15 -7.88 19.26 2.00
N PRO A 16 -8.89 19.37 2.89
CA PRO A 16 -10.18 18.73 2.72
C PRO A 16 -10.87 19.01 1.39
N ASP A 17 -10.61 20.19 0.81
CA ASP A 17 -11.28 20.70 -0.39
C ASP A 17 -10.59 20.29 -1.70
N LEU A 18 -9.36 19.77 -1.64
CA LEU A 18 -8.57 19.47 -2.85
C LEU A 18 -8.77 18.04 -3.38
N GLU A 19 -9.02 17.03 -2.53
CA GLU A 19 -9.31 15.66 -3.00
C GLU A 19 -10.30 14.89 -2.10
N LEU A 20 -11.53 14.76 -2.58
CA LEU A 20 -12.67 14.16 -1.87
C LEU A 20 -12.47 12.67 -1.49
N PHE A 21 -11.69 11.92 -2.26
CA PHE A 21 -11.47 10.49 -2.02
C PHE A 21 -10.44 10.23 -0.90
N PHE A 22 -9.37 11.01 -0.83
CA PHE A 22 -8.33 10.82 0.18
C PHE A 22 -8.61 11.56 1.47
N SER A 23 -9.47 12.60 1.48
CA SER A 23 -9.81 13.34 2.71
C SER A 23 -10.41 12.49 3.83
N LYS A 24 -10.96 11.30 3.51
CA LYS A 24 -11.52 10.34 4.48
C LYS A 24 -10.59 9.16 4.82
N ASN A 25 -9.35 9.17 4.33
CA ASN A 25 -8.38 8.12 4.69
C ASN A 25 -7.91 8.28 6.15
N LEU A 26 -7.39 7.20 6.74
CA LEU A 26 -6.95 7.20 8.14
C LEU A 26 -5.89 8.29 8.44
N PHE A 27 -5.05 8.68 7.48
CA PHE A 27 -4.02 9.70 7.70
C PHE A 27 -4.57 11.13 7.70
N SER A 28 -5.81 11.32 7.26
CA SER A 28 -6.48 12.63 7.14
C SER A 28 -7.62 12.81 8.15
N LEU A 29 -8.07 11.73 8.79
CA LEU A 29 -9.06 11.81 9.86
C LEU A 29 -8.44 12.41 11.14
N HIS A 30 -9.31 13.01 11.95
CA HIS A 30 -8.96 13.65 13.21
C HIS A 30 -9.81 13.17 14.38
N ASP A 31 -9.30 13.41 15.59
CA ASP A 31 -9.99 13.29 16.87
C ASP A 31 -10.63 11.91 17.06
N GLU A 32 -11.85 11.88 17.62
CA GLU A 32 -12.57 10.64 17.88
C GLU A 32 -12.84 9.85 16.59
N ARG A 33 -13.03 10.52 15.45
CA ARG A 33 -13.26 9.82 14.18
C ARG A 33 -12.02 9.05 13.72
N TRP A 34 -10.84 9.66 13.85
CA TRP A 34 -9.58 8.97 13.59
C TRP A 34 -9.40 7.77 14.53
N LYS A 35 -9.67 7.97 15.82
CA LYS A 35 -9.55 6.94 16.85
C LYS A 35 -10.48 5.75 16.60
N GLU A 36 -11.72 5.99 16.21
CA GLU A 36 -12.68 4.96 15.78
C GLU A 36 -12.13 4.12 14.62
N VAL A 37 -11.76 4.76 13.52
CA VAL A 37 -11.27 4.06 12.33
C VAL A 37 -9.94 3.36 12.62
N ARG A 38 -9.06 3.97 13.41
CA ARG A 38 -7.80 3.36 13.85
C ARG A 38 -8.03 2.12 14.70
N ASN A 39 -9.01 2.14 15.59
CA ASN A 39 -9.36 0.98 16.41
C ASN A 39 -9.85 -0.18 15.54
N ILE A 40 -10.70 0.09 14.55
CA ILE A 40 -11.17 -0.92 13.58
C ILE A 40 -10.00 -1.52 12.78
N LEU A 41 -9.10 -0.68 12.26
CA LEU A 41 -7.94 -1.17 11.50
C LEU A 41 -6.96 -1.97 12.39
N SER A 42 -6.82 -1.57 13.66
CA SER A 42 -5.94 -2.26 14.60
C SER A 42 -6.44 -3.67 14.93
N THR A 43 -7.76 -3.90 14.99
CA THR A 43 -8.32 -5.24 15.22
C THR A 43 -8.16 -6.15 14.00
N ALA A 44 -8.20 -5.59 12.78
CA ALA A 44 -7.91 -6.32 11.56
C ALA A 44 -6.44 -6.75 11.45
N LEU A 45 -5.52 -6.04 12.10
CA LEU A 45 -4.06 -6.27 12.05
C LEU A 45 -3.48 -6.84 13.35
N THR A 46 -4.28 -7.58 14.12
CA THR A 46 -3.77 -8.27 15.32
C THR A 46 -2.72 -9.31 14.96
N SER A 47 -1.85 -9.66 15.91
CA SER A 47 -0.79 -10.67 15.70
C SER A 47 -1.33 -12.02 15.22
N SER A 48 -2.53 -12.41 15.66
CA SER A 48 -3.18 -13.63 15.18
C SER A 48 -3.56 -13.54 13.69
N LYS A 49 -4.18 -12.42 13.28
CA LYS A 49 -4.54 -12.18 11.87
C LYS A 49 -3.30 -12.05 10.98
N MET A 50 -2.25 -11.36 11.44
CA MET A 50 -0.98 -11.27 10.72
C MET A 50 -0.30 -12.62 10.56
N LYS A 51 -0.37 -13.52 11.55
CA LYS A 51 0.12 -14.90 11.40
C LYS A 51 -0.65 -15.66 10.31
N SER A 52 -1.97 -15.48 10.21
CA SER A 52 -2.75 -16.06 9.12
C SER A 52 -2.35 -15.48 7.75
N MET A 53 -2.17 -14.17 7.66
CA MET A 53 -1.69 -13.51 6.43
C MET A 53 -0.30 -14.00 6.01
N PHE A 54 0.60 -14.24 6.97
CA PHE A 54 1.95 -14.74 6.70
C PHE A 54 1.95 -16.08 5.95
N VAL A 55 1.00 -16.96 6.23
CA VAL A 55 0.87 -18.24 5.49
C VAL A 55 0.63 -17.97 4.01
N LEU A 56 -0.31 -17.06 3.69
CA LEU A 56 -0.62 -16.65 2.31
C LEU A 56 0.58 -15.97 1.64
N MET A 57 1.26 -15.08 2.37
CA MET A 57 2.47 -14.38 1.89
C MET A 57 3.58 -15.37 1.52
N ARG A 58 3.81 -16.38 2.36
CA ARG A 58 4.83 -17.42 2.13
C ARG A 58 4.52 -18.22 0.88
N ASP A 59 3.26 -18.62 0.71
CA ASP A 59 2.85 -19.44 -0.44
C ASP A 59 3.04 -18.65 -1.75
N TYR A 60 2.71 -17.35 -1.74
CA TYR A 60 2.99 -16.45 -2.86
C TYR A 60 4.49 -16.17 -3.08
N ALA A 61 5.29 -16.10 -2.02
CA ALA A 61 6.74 -15.97 -2.14
C ALA A 61 7.36 -17.19 -2.84
N LYS A 62 6.82 -18.40 -2.61
CA LYS A 62 7.26 -19.60 -3.32
C LYS A 62 7.00 -19.51 -4.83
N GLU A 63 5.83 -19.05 -5.25
CA GLU A 63 5.54 -18.84 -6.67
C GLU A 63 6.46 -17.78 -7.30
N TYR A 64 6.82 -16.78 -6.52
CA TYR A 64 7.77 -15.75 -6.93
C TYR A 64 9.16 -16.37 -7.13
N ASP A 65 9.66 -17.16 -6.18
CA ASP A 65 10.94 -17.88 -6.30
C ASP A 65 10.97 -18.79 -7.54
N ASP A 66 9.90 -19.54 -7.77
CA ASP A 66 9.76 -20.42 -8.94
C ASP A 66 9.78 -19.59 -10.25
N TYR A 67 9.19 -18.40 -10.26
CA TYR A 67 9.28 -17.47 -11.38
C TYR A 67 10.73 -17.01 -11.64
N PHE A 68 11.48 -16.60 -10.61
CA PHE A 68 12.90 -16.22 -10.79
C PHE A 68 13.75 -17.37 -11.28
N ALA A 69 13.54 -18.57 -10.74
CA ALA A 69 14.25 -19.77 -11.16
C ALA A 69 13.98 -20.13 -12.64
N SER A 70 12.84 -19.72 -13.19
CA SER A 70 12.48 -19.94 -14.59
C SER A 70 13.12 -18.93 -15.56
N LEU A 71 13.69 -17.84 -15.08
CA LEU A 71 14.28 -16.80 -15.92
C LEU A 71 15.65 -17.23 -16.47
N SER A 72 15.91 -16.88 -17.73
CA SER A 72 17.24 -17.07 -18.33
C SER A 72 18.26 -16.08 -17.78
N ALA A 73 19.56 -16.40 -17.93
CA ALA A 73 20.64 -15.51 -17.51
C ALA A 73 20.57 -14.12 -18.16
N ASP A 74 20.08 -14.03 -19.41
CA ASP A 74 19.93 -12.75 -20.10
C ASP A 74 18.71 -11.96 -19.61
N GLN A 75 17.62 -12.64 -19.23
CA GLN A 75 16.47 -11.98 -18.59
C GLN A 75 16.83 -11.43 -17.21
N LEU A 76 17.67 -12.14 -16.45
CA LEU A 76 18.15 -11.70 -15.14
C LEU A 76 19.04 -10.44 -15.23
N LYS A 77 19.84 -10.30 -16.30
CA LYS A 77 20.73 -9.12 -16.48
C LYS A 77 19.98 -7.80 -16.59
N ALA A 78 18.78 -7.80 -17.16
CA ALA A 78 17.96 -6.60 -17.37
C ALA A 78 16.69 -6.61 -16.51
N PHE A 79 16.68 -7.38 -15.41
CA PHE A 79 15.49 -7.56 -14.62
C PHE A 79 15.13 -6.32 -13.79
N GLU A 80 13.94 -5.76 -14.00
CA GLU A 80 13.46 -4.61 -13.24
C GLU A 80 12.88 -5.03 -11.87
N LEU A 81 13.73 -5.04 -10.84
CA LEU A 81 13.33 -5.43 -9.48
C LEU A 81 12.17 -4.59 -8.93
N LYS A 82 12.11 -3.29 -9.24
CA LYS A 82 11.04 -2.41 -8.78
C LYS A 82 9.67 -2.90 -9.26
N ASP A 83 9.56 -3.22 -10.54
CA ASP A 83 8.33 -3.70 -11.15
C ASP A 83 7.90 -5.06 -10.56
N ALA A 84 8.86 -5.97 -10.38
CA ALA A 84 8.61 -7.28 -9.80
C ALA A 84 8.13 -7.21 -8.33
N PHE A 85 8.79 -6.41 -7.49
CA PHE A 85 8.34 -6.20 -6.10
C PHE A 85 7.01 -5.46 -6.03
N THR A 86 6.73 -4.56 -6.98
CA THR A 86 5.43 -3.89 -7.08
C THR A 86 4.33 -4.90 -7.39
N LYS A 87 4.55 -5.84 -8.32
CA LYS A 87 3.61 -6.94 -8.61
C LYS A 87 3.40 -7.85 -7.40
N HIS A 88 4.50 -8.30 -6.78
CA HIS A 88 4.43 -9.19 -5.62
C HIS A 88 3.67 -8.56 -4.45
N THR A 89 3.98 -7.31 -4.12
CA THR A 89 3.31 -6.59 -3.02
C THR A 89 1.83 -6.38 -3.30
N ASN A 90 1.48 -6.05 -4.55
CA ASN A 90 0.10 -5.92 -4.97
C ASN A 90 -0.70 -7.23 -4.82
N ASP A 91 -0.10 -8.36 -5.21
CA ASP A 91 -0.75 -9.67 -5.09
C ASP A 91 -0.94 -10.08 -3.63
N VAL A 92 0.07 -9.86 -2.79
CA VAL A 92 -0.02 -10.08 -1.34
C VAL A 92 -1.17 -9.27 -0.73
N ILE A 93 -1.34 -8.00 -1.13
CA ILE A 93 -2.46 -7.16 -0.67
C ILE A 93 -3.79 -7.69 -1.20
N ALA A 94 -3.88 -8.04 -2.49
CA ALA A 94 -5.09 -8.59 -3.10
C ALA A 94 -5.57 -9.83 -2.35
N THR A 95 -4.66 -10.74 -2.03
CA THR A 95 -4.98 -11.99 -1.34
C THR A 95 -5.27 -11.76 0.15
N CYS A 96 -4.46 -10.97 0.86
CA CYS A 96 -4.63 -10.80 2.31
C CYS A 96 -5.82 -9.89 2.67
N ALA A 97 -6.06 -8.83 1.91
CA ALA A 97 -7.09 -7.83 2.22
C ALA A 97 -8.42 -8.08 1.50
N PHE A 98 -8.37 -8.60 0.26
CA PHE A 98 -9.56 -8.79 -0.58
C PHE A 98 -9.90 -10.26 -0.83
N ILE A 99 -9.03 -11.20 -0.45
CA ILE A 99 -9.22 -12.64 -0.66
C ILE A 99 -9.37 -12.95 -2.17
N ILE A 100 -8.57 -12.27 -3.00
CA ILE A 100 -8.54 -12.46 -4.46
C ILE A 100 -7.15 -12.95 -4.87
N ASP A 101 -7.13 -13.94 -5.76
CA ASP A 101 -5.93 -14.45 -6.42
C ASP A 101 -5.84 -13.88 -7.84
N ILE A 102 -4.78 -13.10 -8.12
CA ILE A 102 -4.62 -12.36 -9.39
C ILE A 102 -3.33 -12.68 -10.14
N ASN A 103 -2.31 -13.21 -9.45
CA ASN A 103 -1.00 -13.59 -9.98
C ASN A 103 -0.45 -12.63 -11.08
N SER A 104 -0.08 -11.42 -10.67
CA SER A 104 0.36 -10.33 -11.55
C SER A 104 1.68 -10.61 -12.28
N MET A 105 2.47 -11.59 -11.81
CA MET A 105 3.69 -12.02 -12.49
C MET A 105 3.38 -12.77 -13.79
N LYS A 106 2.39 -13.68 -13.76
CA LYS A 106 1.90 -14.40 -14.94
C LYS A 106 0.95 -13.54 -15.79
N ASN A 107 0.11 -12.73 -15.14
CA ASN A 107 -0.91 -11.90 -15.76
C ASN A 107 -0.65 -10.40 -15.51
N PRO A 108 0.37 -9.79 -16.14
CA PRO A 108 0.78 -8.41 -15.86
C PRO A 108 -0.22 -7.34 -16.28
N LYS A 109 -1.28 -7.71 -17.01
CA LYS A 109 -2.36 -6.81 -17.44
C LYS A 109 -3.67 -7.04 -16.68
N ASN A 110 -3.63 -7.75 -15.56
CA ASN A 110 -4.83 -7.95 -14.75
C ASN A 110 -5.35 -6.60 -14.21
N THR A 111 -6.67 -6.47 -14.17
CA THR A 111 -7.36 -5.21 -13.87
C THR A 111 -7.00 -4.66 -12.49
N PHE A 112 -6.88 -5.54 -11.49
CA PHE A 112 -6.51 -5.13 -10.13
C PHE A 112 -5.13 -4.49 -10.10
N TYR A 113 -4.13 -5.14 -10.69
CA TYR A 113 -2.77 -4.63 -10.75
C TYR A 113 -2.64 -3.33 -11.54
N VAL A 114 -3.32 -3.22 -12.69
CA VAL A 114 -3.28 -2.02 -13.53
C VAL A 114 -3.80 -0.81 -12.75
N TYR A 115 -4.98 -0.92 -12.14
CA TYR A 115 -5.54 0.18 -11.35
C TYR A 115 -4.76 0.44 -10.06
N SER A 116 -4.29 -0.60 -9.37
CA SER A 116 -3.43 -0.42 -8.19
C SER A 116 -2.14 0.32 -8.55
N ARG A 117 -1.52 -0.02 -9.68
CA ARG A 117 -0.30 0.64 -10.17
C ARG A 117 -0.57 2.10 -10.48
N GLU A 118 -1.68 2.42 -11.14
CA GLU A 118 -2.09 3.81 -11.42
C GLU A 118 -2.34 4.61 -10.14
N ALA A 119 -3.01 4.00 -9.15
CA ALA A 119 -3.32 4.63 -7.87
C ALA A 119 -2.06 4.93 -7.02
N ILE A 120 -1.00 4.12 -7.17
CA ILE A 120 0.28 4.31 -6.45
C ILE A 120 1.36 4.96 -7.31
N SER A 121 1.13 5.16 -8.62
CA SER A 121 2.14 5.71 -9.51
C SER A 121 2.30 7.21 -9.28
N PHE A 122 3.47 7.59 -8.76
CA PHE A 122 3.88 8.99 -8.69
C PHE A 122 4.31 9.50 -10.06
N GLU A 123 3.35 9.74 -10.94
CA GLU A 123 3.63 10.56 -12.13
C GLU A 123 3.99 12.00 -11.70
N LYS A 124 4.62 12.78 -12.58
CA LYS A 124 5.16 14.11 -12.27
C LYS A 124 4.14 15.05 -11.59
N SER A 125 2.86 14.92 -11.89
CA SER A 125 1.75 15.64 -11.25
C SER A 125 1.57 15.28 -9.77
N GLN A 126 1.58 13.99 -9.43
CA GLN A 126 1.50 13.49 -8.05
C GLN A 126 2.81 13.69 -7.26
N SER A 127 3.96 13.67 -7.93
CA SER A 127 5.24 14.04 -7.33
C SER A 127 5.25 15.51 -6.90
N LEU A 128 4.73 16.42 -7.73
CA LEU A 128 4.55 17.83 -7.35
C LEU A 128 3.58 17.98 -6.18
N PHE A 129 2.52 17.16 -6.14
CA PHE A 129 1.58 17.12 -5.03
C PHE A 129 2.26 16.67 -3.72
N LEU A 130 3.06 15.60 -3.74
CA LEU A 130 3.87 15.19 -2.59
C LEU A 130 4.91 16.24 -2.19
N LEU A 131 5.53 16.91 -3.15
CA LEU A 131 6.53 17.95 -2.86
C LEU A 131 5.86 19.17 -2.21
N ARG A 132 4.66 19.55 -2.66
CA ARG A 132 3.80 20.53 -1.96
C ARG A 132 3.42 20.04 -0.57
N PHE A 133 3.02 18.78 -0.41
CA PHE A 133 2.74 18.17 0.90
C PHE A 133 3.93 18.31 1.87
N PHE A 134 5.15 18.01 1.44
CA PHE A 134 6.34 18.13 2.29
C PHE A 134 6.77 19.58 2.51
N ALA A 135 6.55 20.48 1.54
CA ALA A 135 6.84 21.91 1.67
C ALA A 135 5.89 22.60 2.66
N VAL A 136 4.58 22.35 2.57
CA VAL A 136 3.56 22.82 3.53
C VAL A 136 3.83 22.24 4.93
N ARG A 137 4.44 21.05 5.03
CA ARG A 137 4.83 20.43 6.31
C ARG A 137 6.04 21.09 6.99
N LYS A 138 6.90 21.83 6.25
CA LYS A 138 8.13 22.46 6.77
C LYS A 138 8.00 23.95 7.12
N PHE A 139 6.98 24.63 6.63
CA PHE A 139 6.69 26.01 7.03
C PHE A 139 5.49 26.01 7.99
N PRO A 140 5.55 26.78 9.09
CA PRO A 140 4.47 26.84 10.08
C PRO A 140 3.17 27.35 9.48
#